data_AF-A0A1V6QIX4-F1
#
_entry.id   AF-A0A1V6QIX4-F1
#
_cell.length_a   1.000
_cell.length_b   1.000
_cell.length_c   1.000
_cell.angle_alpha   90.00
_cell.angle_beta   90.00
_cell.angle_gamma   90.00
#
_symmetry.space_group_name_H-M   'P 1'
#
loop_
_entity.id
_entity.type
_entity.pdbx_description
1 polymer ?
#
loop_
_entity_poly.entity_id
_entity_poly.type
_entity_poly.pdbx_seq_one_letter_code
_entity_poly.pdbx_strand_id
1 'polypeptide(L)'
;MAEYKYGQEAKGRLYRKWMETSREPGCPVAISTLVLHYKSRHPEYRVNCTPSKLMAAWNPLLAPLGLLIEHPNVINAESKYRDIEIMNRCGSPVNWCGRTGPGVIFIDNVYRSHNSSHIPHMSDFTKVAYEMDFPLSTLKHVFINGIINEDTVPCVRYEIYRSITPYEYPSKEPLIWHLGTAEFDTLLGTGIGKMAAAFILCAYGRGKKRIIRIVTFHTEDFWNLNMRFDIAGV
;
A
#
# COMPACT_ATOMS: atom_id res chain seq x y z
N MET A 1 -0.91 -9.11 -31.41
CA MET A 1 -1.32 -8.78 -30.03
C MET A 1 -0.20 -9.21 -29.11
N ALA A 2 0.16 -8.42 -28.09
CA ALA A 2 1.14 -8.88 -27.10
C ALA A 2 0.53 -10.06 -26.34
N GLU A 3 1.24 -11.20 -26.32
CA GLU A 3 0.87 -12.35 -25.52
C GLU A 3 1.25 -12.06 -24.07
N TYR A 4 0.26 -12.01 -23.17
CA TYR A 4 0.48 -11.78 -21.75
C TYR A 4 0.73 -13.12 -21.04
N LYS A 5 1.68 -13.16 -20.11
CA LYS A 5 2.02 -14.37 -19.35
C LYS A 5 0.95 -14.71 -18.31
N TYR A 6 0.28 -13.68 -17.77
CA TYR A 6 -0.71 -13.82 -16.71
C TYR A 6 -1.95 -12.95 -16.95
N GLY A 7 -3.09 -13.34 -16.37
CA GLY A 7 -4.38 -12.69 -16.63
C GLY A 7 -4.46 -11.22 -16.16
N GLN A 8 -3.75 -10.85 -15.10
CA GLN A 8 -3.77 -9.48 -14.55
C GLN A 8 -2.69 -8.55 -15.14
N GLU A 9 -1.74 -9.10 -15.91
CA GLU A 9 -0.56 -8.36 -16.41
C GLU A 9 -0.96 -7.12 -17.21
N ALA A 10 -1.95 -7.22 -18.09
CA ALA A 10 -2.42 -6.12 -18.91
C ALA A 10 -2.90 -4.92 -18.07
N LYS A 11 -3.60 -5.18 -16.97
CA LYS A 11 -4.13 -4.14 -16.08
C LYS A 11 -3.00 -3.47 -15.30
N GLY A 12 -2.09 -4.24 -14.73
CA GLY A 12 -0.97 -3.63 -13.99
C GLY A 12 -0.03 -2.87 -14.91
N ARG A 13 0.18 -3.33 -16.15
CA ARG A 13 0.93 -2.56 -17.15
C ARG A 13 0.31 -1.19 -17.43
N LEU A 14 -1.02 -1.07 -17.46
CA LEU A 14 -1.70 0.23 -17.59
C LEU A 14 -1.43 1.14 -16.39
N TYR A 15 -1.57 0.62 -15.16
CA TYR A 15 -1.24 1.37 -13.95
C TYR A 15 0.21 1.83 -13.91
N ARG A 16 1.15 0.96 -14.31
CA ARG A 16 2.57 1.28 -14.45
C ARG A 16 2.76 2.46 -15.42
N LYS A 17 2.19 2.37 -16.62
CA LYS A 17 2.28 3.45 -17.62
C LYS A 17 1.70 4.77 -17.12
N TRP A 18 0.55 4.75 -16.44
CA TRP A 18 -0.04 5.97 -15.87
C TRP A 18 0.87 6.62 -14.82
N MET A 19 1.59 5.82 -14.02
CA MET A 19 2.58 6.34 -13.06
C MET A 19 3.83 6.88 -13.77
N GLU A 20 4.32 6.19 -14.81
CA GLU A 20 5.54 6.55 -15.54
C GLU A 20 5.40 7.76 -16.47
N THR A 21 4.20 8.07 -16.96
CA THR A 21 4.04 9.19 -17.90
C THR A 21 2.70 9.90 -17.79
N SER A 22 2.72 11.23 -17.91
CA SER A 22 1.53 12.08 -18.01
C SER A 22 0.86 12.03 -19.39
N ARG A 23 1.47 11.36 -20.37
CA ARG A 23 0.95 11.26 -21.75
C ARG A 23 0.01 10.07 -21.99
N GLU A 24 0.08 9.02 -21.18
CA GLU A 24 -0.77 7.83 -21.34
C GLU A 24 -2.27 8.17 -21.12
N PRO A 25 -3.17 8.04 -22.10
CA PRO A 25 -4.55 8.48 -21.94
C PRO A 25 -5.35 7.58 -20.97
N GLY A 26 -6.54 8.05 -20.59
CA GLY A 26 -7.57 7.21 -19.95
C GLY A 26 -7.30 6.81 -18.50
N CYS A 27 -6.40 7.50 -17.78
CA CYS A 27 -6.22 7.26 -16.35
C CYS A 27 -7.47 7.71 -15.57
N PRO A 28 -8.17 6.82 -14.85
CA PRO A 28 -9.37 7.18 -14.12
C PRO A 28 -9.08 7.78 -12.74
N VAL A 29 -7.81 7.77 -12.30
CA VAL A 29 -7.42 8.21 -10.96
C VAL A 29 -7.08 9.70 -10.98
N ALA A 30 -7.92 10.49 -10.33
CA ALA A 30 -7.67 11.92 -10.10
C ALA A 30 -6.76 12.14 -8.89
N ILE A 31 -6.11 13.32 -8.84
CA ILE A 31 -5.40 13.76 -7.64
C ILE A 31 -6.44 13.98 -6.53
N SER A 32 -6.16 13.44 -5.35
CA SER A 32 -7.07 13.51 -4.22
C SER A 32 -7.15 14.92 -3.64
N THR A 33 -8.37 15.38 -3.40
CA THR A 33 -8.68 16.64 -2.71
C THR A 33 -9.19 16.42 -1.29
N LEU A 34 -9.21 15.17 -0.80
CA LEU A 34 -9.66 14.84 0.54
C LEU A 34 -8.70 15.46 1.57
N VAL A 35 -9.27 16.11 2.59
CA VAL A 35 -8.51 16.68 3.72
C VAL A 35 -9.19 16.24 5.01
N LEU A 36 -8.46 15.51 5.85
CA LEU A 36 -8.89 15.12 7.20
C LEU A 36 -7.76 15.43 8.18
N HIS A 37 -8.13 15.72 9.42
CA HIS A 37 -7.17 16.03 10.46
C HIS A 37 -7.70 15.59 11.82
N TYR A 38 -6.88 14.89 12.61
CA TYR A 38 -7.32 14.32 13.90
C TYR A 38 -7.67 15.39 14.96
N LYS A 39 -7.10 16.60 14.87
CA LYS A 39 -7.40 17.71 15.80
C LYS A 39 -8.70 18.47 15.48
N SER A 40 -9.28 18.26 14.30
CA SER A 40 -10.49 18.97 13.87
C SER A 40 -11.60 17.98 13.53
N ARG A 41 -12.83 18.28 13.97
CA ARG A 41 -13.96 17.40 13.69
C ARG A 41 -14.38 17.51 12.22
N HIS A 42 -14.25 16.42 11.46
CA HIS A 42 -14.90 16.28 10.15
C HIS A 42 -16.37 15.85 10.31
N PRO A 43 -17.31 16.36 9.50
CA PRO A 43 -18.73 16.00 9.60
C PRO A 43 -18.98 14.51 9.31
N GLU A 44 -18.28 13.94 8.32
CA GLU A 44 -18.54 12.57 7.85
C GLU A 44 -17.61 11.52 8.45
N TYR A 45 -16.41 11.92 8.89
CA TYR A 45 -15.35 10.99 9.27
C TYR A 45 -14.85 11.27 10.69
N ARG A 46 -14.47 10.19 11.36
CA ARG A 46 -13.72 10.22 12.61
C ARG A 46 -12.32 9.74 12.30
N VAL A 47 -11.33 10.47 12.81
CA VAL A 47 -9.93 10.09 12.75
C VAL A 47 -9.45 9.92 14.18
N ASN A 48 -8.94 8.73 14.51
CA ASN A 48 -8.16 8.51 15.72
C ASN A 48 -6.70 8.42 15.30
N CYS A 49 -5.82 9.13 16.02
CA CYS A 49 -4.37 9.10 15.80
C CYS A 49 -3.70 8.96 17.16
N THR A 50 -2.94 7.88 17.35
CA THR A 50 -2.26 7.59 18.61
C THR A 50 -0.80 7.22 18.37
N PRO A 51 0.14 7.74 19.17
CA PRO A 51 1.52 7.29 19.12
C PRO A 51 1.63 5.79 19.38
N SER A 52 2.39 5.09 18.56
CA SER A 52 2.49 3.62 18.59
C SER A 52 3.88 3.16 18.22
N LYS A 53 4.33 2.03 18.77
CA LYS A 53 5.64 1.46 18.43
C LYS A 53 5.48 0.34 17.43
N LEU A 54 6.47 0.22 16.54
CA LEU A 54 6.60 -0.99 15.74
C LEU A 54 7.12 -2.14 16.61
N MET A 55 6.53 -3.32 16.43
CA MET A 55 6.99 -4.54 17.07
C MET A 55 8.39 -4.91 16.56
N ALA A 56 9.24 -5.48 17.43
CA ALA A 56 10.60 -5.89 17.07
C ALA A 56 10.65 -6.91 15.91
N ALA A 57 9.57 -7.67 15.71
CA ALA A 57 9.42 -8.60 14.58
C ALA A 57 9.54 -7.93 13.20
N TRP A 58 9.33 -6.61 13.11
CA TRP A 58 9.52 -5.86 11.85
C TRP A 58 10.98 -5.57 11.52
N ASN A 59 11.91 -5.76 12.47
CA ASN A 59 13.31 -5.32 12.31
C ASN A 59 14.00 -5.92 11.09
N PRO A 60 13.88 -7.23 10.81
CA PRO A 60 14.53 -7.84 9.64
C PRO A 60 14.06 -7.22 8.32
N LEU A 61 12.83 -6.71 8.26
CA LEU A 61 12.24 -6.11 7.06
C LEU A 61 12.55 -4.62 6.92
N LEU A 62 12.71 -3.91 8.04
CA LEU A 62 12.88 -2.46 8.10
C LEU A 62 14.34 -2.01 8.15
N ALA A 63 15.19 -2.74 8.87
CA ALA A 63 16.61 -2.39 9.01
C ALA A 63 17.35 -2.29 7.66
N PRO A 64 17.15 -3.21 6.68
CA PRO A 64 17.76 -3.08 5.36
C PRO A 64 17.29 -1.84 4.57
N LEU A 65 16.17 -1.23 4.96
CA LEU A 65 15.62 -0.02 4.35
C LEU A 65 16.10 1.27 5.05
N GLY A 66 16.89 1.15 6.10
CA GLY A 66 17.28 2.27 6.96
C GLY A 66 16.10 2.85 7.75
N LEU A 67 15.01 2.09 7.89
CA LEU A 67 13.87 2.48 8.71
C LEU A 67 14.14 2.06 10.16
N LEU A 68 14.18 3.03 11.06
CA LEU A 68 14.51 2.81 12.46
C LEU A 68 13.32 2.21 13.22
N ILE A 69 13.56 1.09 13.89
CA ILE A 69 12.73 0.67 15.01
C ILE A 69 13.24 1.39 16.24
N GLU A 70 12.31 2.01 16.96
CA GLU A 70 12.64 2.74 18.17
C GLU A 70 13.05 1.79 19.27
N HIS A 71 14.02 2.24 20.07
CA HIS A 71 14.49 1.46 21.20
C HIS A 71 13.32 1.11 22.13
N PRO A 72 13.28 -0.11 22.72
CA PRO A 72 12.17 -0.53 23.60
C PRO A 72 11.84 0.47 24.71
N ASN A 73 12.85 1.19 25.20
CA ASN A 73 12.77 2.18 26.28
C ASN A 73 12.15 3.54 25.88
N VAL A 74 11.99 3.84 24.58
CA VAL A 74 11.25 5.04 24.15
C VAL A 74 9.83 4.92 24.69
N ILE A 75 9.22 5.94 25.29
CA ILE A 75 7.81 5.83 25.69
C ILE A 75 6.91 6.06 24.46
N ASN A 76 5.73 5.43 24.39
CA ASN A 76 4.88 5.51 23.18
C ASN A 76 4.64 6.96 22.72
N ALA A 77 4.46 7.90 23.66
CA ALA A 77 4.26 9.32 23.38
C ALA A 77 5.37 9.99 22.55
N GLU A 78 6.60 9.48 22.66
CA GLU A 78 7.78 9.98 21.93
C GLU A 78 7.99 9.28 20.58
N SER A 79 7.15 8.29 20.26
CA SER A 79 7.30 7.56 19.02
C SER A 79 7.16 8.47 17.81
N LYS A 80 7.87 8.15 16.74
CA LYS A 80 7.70 8.71 15.39
C LYS A 80 6.65 7.96 14.59
N TYR A 81 6.15 6.83 15.08
CA TYR A 81 5.08 6.09 14.42
C TYR A 81 3.72 6.43 15.04
N ARG A 82 2.68 6.39 14.20
CA ARG A 82 1.31 6.71 14.57
C ARG A 82 0.40 5.60 14.10
N ASP A 83 -0.39 5.03 15.00
CA ASP A 83 -1.58 4.26 14.63
C ASP A 83 -2.64 5.26 14.17
N ILE A 84 -3.20 5.02 12.99
CA ILE A 84 -4.25 5.84 12.41
C ILE A 84 -5.44 4.95 12.10
N GLU A 85 -6.61 5.39 12.56
CA GLU A 85 -7.89 4.79 12.26
C GLU A 85 -8.84 5.86 11.71
N ILE A 86 -9.36 5.63 10.51
CA ILE A 86 -10.33 6.49 9.84
C ILE A 86 -11.61 5.70 9.62
N MET A 87 -12.70 6.17 10.22
CA MET A 87 -14.02 5.55 10.12
C MET A 87 -15.07 6.58 9.72
N ASN A 88 -16.11 6.15 9.02
CA ASN A 88 -17.29 6.98 8.82
C ASN A 88 -18.06 7.14 10.14
N ARG A 89 -18.63 8.32 10.37
CA ARG A 89 -19.48 8.59 11.55
C ARG A 89 -20.89 8.06 11.38
N CYS A 90 -21.39 8.09 10.14
CA CYS A 90 -22.74 7.70 9.76
C CYS A 90 -22.72 7.09 8.36
N GLY A 91 -23.77 6.36 8.00
CA GLY A 91 -23.94 5.80 6.66
C GLY A 91 -23.13 4.53 6.41
N SER A 92 -22.82 4.27 5.14
CA SER A 92 -22.19 3.02 4.71
C SER A 92 -20.77 2.86 5.28
N PRO A 93 -20.41 1.66 5.77
CA PRO A 93 -19.18 1.45 6.50
C PRO A 93 -17.93 1.74 5.66
N VAL A 94 -17.04 2.52 6.26
CA VAL A 94 -15.68 2.80 5.81
C VAL A 94 -14.78 2.56 7.00
N ASN A 95 -13.74 1.77 6.78
CA ASN A 95 -12.68 1.58 7.77
C ASN A 95 -11.33 1.63 7.07
N TRP A 96 -10.43 2.43 7.60
CA TRP A 96 -9.03 2.43 7.24
C TRP A 96 -8.22 2.36 8.54
N CYS A 97 -7.43 1.32 8.69
CA CYS A 97 -6.54 1.11 9.82
C CYS A 97 -5.12 0.88 9.30
N GLY A 98 -4.16 1.56 9.92
CA GLY A 98 -2.77 1.40 9.56
C GLY A 98 -1.85 2.20 10.47
N ARG A 99 -0.59 2.25 10.06
CA ARG A 99 0.48 2.97 10.75
C ARG A 99 1.23 3.89 9.80
N THR A 100 1.62 5.06 10.26
CA THR A 100 2.50 5.97 9.51
C THR A 100 3.78 6.22 10.27
N GLY A 101 4.86 6.48 9.54
CA GLY A 101 6.14 6.87 10.09
C GLY A 101 7.03 7.55 9.06
N PRO A 102 8.23 8.00 9.45
CA PRO A 102 9.15 8.68 8.54
C PRO A 102 9.48 7.80 7.32
N GLY A 103 9.06 8.25 6.14
CA GLY A 103 9.27 7.55 4.88
C GLY A 103 8.48 6.26 4.65
N VAL A 104 7.56 5.87 5.53
CA VAL A 104 6.82 4.60 5.43
C VAL A 104 5.36 4.69 5.90
N ILE A 105 4.48 3.96 5.21
CA ILE A 105 3.11 3.70 5.64
C ILE A 105 2.83 2.19 5.65
N PHE A 106 2.11 1.72 6.65
CA PHE A 106 1.61 0.36 6.78
C PHE A 106 0.08 0.41 6.72
N ILE A 107 -0.50 -0.42 5.87
CA ILE A 107 -1.95 -0.54 5.69
C ILE A 107 -2.31 -1.93 6.20
N ASP A 108 -3.07 -1.98 7.30
CA ASP A 108 -3.32 -3.22 8.04
C ASP A 108 -4.73 -3.76 7.76
N ASN A 109 -5.75 -2.90 7.79
CA ASN A 109 -7.12 -3.30 7.49
C ASN A 109 -7.85 -2.17 6.80
N VAL A 110 -8.39 -2.44 5.62
CA VAL A 110 -9.15 -1.46 4.84
C VAL A 110 -10.44 -2.07 4.32
N TYR A 111 -11.51 -1.31 4.47
CA TYR A 111 -12.83 -1.70 4.01
C TYR A 111 -13.57 -0.47 3.48
N ARG A 112 -14.19 -0.64 2.32
CA ARG A 112 -15.06 0.36 1.70
C ARG A 112 -16.31 -0.33 1.21
N SER A 113 -17.47 0.08 1.70
CA SER A 113 -18.74 -0.40 1.15
C SER A 113 -18.84 -0.11 -0.35
N HIS A 114 -19.27 -1.10 -1.13
CA HIS A 114 -19.38 -0.99 -2.60
C HIS A 114 -20.57 -0.13 -3.04
N ASN A 115 -21.52 0.16 -2.15
CA ASN A 115 -22.83 0.71 -2.50
C ASN A 115 -22.89 2.23 -2.53
N SER A 116 -21.75 2.93 -2.47
CA SER A 116 -21.74 4.40 -2.54
C SER A 116 -20.57 4.92 -3.36
N SER A 117 -20.92 5.57 -4.48
CA SER A 117 -19.99 6.29 -5.35
C SER A 117 -19.42 7.56 -4.72
N HIS A 118 -20.09 8.10 -3.69
CA HIS A 118 -19.66 9.32 -3.00
C HIS A 118 -18.56 9.09 -1.96
N ILE A 119 -18.32 7.84 -1.56
CA ILE A 119 -17.27 7.51 -0.60
C ILE A 119 -15.90 7.59 -1.29
N PRO A 120 -14.93 8.35 -0.75
CA PRO A 120 -13.56 8.38 -1.25
C PRO A 120 -12.95 6.98 -1.38
N HIS A 121 -12.02 6.81 -2.31
CA HIS A 121 -11.32 5.54 -2.47
C HIS A 121 -10.35 5.32 -1.30
N MET A 122 -9.98 4.05 -1.04
CA MET A 122 -8.98 3.75 -0.01
C MET A 122 -7.63 4.43 -0.25
N SER A 123 -7.31 4.71 -1.51
CA SER A 123 -6.15 5.54 -1.90
C SER A 123 -6.20 6.96 -1.35
N ASP A 124 -7.39 7.58 -1.29
CA ASP A 124 -7.59 8.93 -0.72
C ASP A 124 -7.34 8.92 0.79
N PHE A 125 -7.90 7.94 1.49
CA PHE A 125 -7.69 7.78 2.93
C PHE A 125 -6.21 7.49 3.25
N THR A 126 -5.54 6.64 2.48
CA THR A 126 -4.10 6.36 2.63
C THR A 126 -3.26 7.62 2.46
N LYS A 127 -3.56 8.46 1.47
CA LYS A 127 -2.86 9.74 1.27
C LYS A 127 -2.99 10.64 2.49
N VAL A 128 -4.23 10.84 2.93
CA VAL A 128 -4.51 11.72 4.07
C VAL A 128 -3.92 11.18 5.36
N ALA A 129 -3.97 9.86 5.59
CA ALA A 129 -3.33 9.22 6.74
C ALA A 129 -1.84 9.56 6.82
N TYR A 130 -1.12 9.50 5.69
CA TYR A 130 0.30 9.87 5.67
C TYR A 130 0.52 11.38 5.86
N GLU A 131 -0.23 12.20 5.14
CA GLU A 131 -0.09 13.67 5.12
C GLU A 131 -0.42 14.35 6.45
N MET A 132 -1.15 13.68 7.35
CA MET A 132 -1.44 14.25 8.68
C MET A 132 -0.18 14.58 9.47
N ASP A 133 0.86 13.75 9.34
CA ASP A 133 2.08 13.90 10.15
C ASP A 133 3.37 14.00 9.30
N PHE A 134 3.34 13.59 8.02
CA PHE A 134 4.53 13.55 7.17
C PHE A 134 4.29 14.14 5.78
N PRO A 135 5.23 14.94 5.22
CA PRO A 135 5.13 15.39 3.84
C PRO A 135 5.23 14.21 2.87
N LEU A 136 4.32 14.12 1.88
CA LEU A 136 4.33 13.05 0.86
C LEU A 136 5.69 12.88 0.20
N SER A 137 6.44 13.96 -0.05
CA SER A 137 7.77 13.91 -0.67
C SER A 137 8.76 12.99 0.06
N THR A 138 8.53 12.71 1.35
CA THR A 138 9.37 11.86 2.18
C THR A 138 9.04 10.37 2.06
N LEU A 139 7.85 10.00 1.57
CA LEU A 139 7.40 8.61 1.49
C LEU A 139 8.25 7.80 0.48
N LYS A 140 8.71 6.62 0.94
CA LYS A 140 9.52 5.69 0.15
C LYS A 140 8.93 4.28 0.09
N HIS A 141 8.21 3.85 1.13
CA HIS A 141 7.73 2.48 1.25
C HIS A 141 6.25 2.43 1.66
N VAL A 142 5.48 1.59 0.98
CA VAL A 142 4.10 1.24 1.35
C VAL A 142 4.06 -0.24 1.68
N PHE A 143 3.68 -0.58 2.90
CA PHE A 143 3.44 -1.94 3.34
C PHE A 143 1.94 -2.20 3.39
N ILE A 144 1.50 -3.35 2.90
CA ILE A 144 0.13 -3.82 2.99
C ILE A 144 0.18 -5.20 3.63
N ASN A 145 -0.43 -5.30 4.80
CA ASN A 145 -0.25 -6.44 5.70
C ASN A 145 -1.51 -7.29 5.75
N GLY A 146 -1.33 -8.56 6.11
CA GLY A 146 -2.48 -9.45 6.37
C GLY A 146 -3.41 -9.60 5.17
N ILE A 147 -2.85 -9.70 3.95
CA ILE A 147 -3.64 -9.76 2.73
C ILE A 147 -4.38 -11.10 2.68
N ILE A 148 -5.70 -11.03 2.76
CA ILE A 148 -6.62 -12.17 2.66
C ILE A 148 -7.54 -12.09 1.44
N ASN A 149 -7.40 -11.08 0.60
CA ASN A 149 -8.37 -10.80 -0.44
C ASN A 149 -8.29 -11.85 -1.58
N GLU A 150 -9.46 -12.16 -2.14
CA GLU A 150 -9.67 -13.31 -3.02
C GLU A 150 -9.03 -13.18 -4.42
N ASP A 151 -8.40 -12.04 -4.74
CA ASP A 151 -7.69 -11.88 -6.03
C ASP A 151 -6.17 -11.94 -5.90
N THR A 152 -5.58 -11.41 -4.82
CA THR A 152 -4.13 -11.22 -4.73
C THR A 152 -3.47 -12.48 -4.21
N VAL A 153 -4.04 -13.11 -3.18
CA VAL A 153 -3.51 -14.36 -2.61
C VAL A 153 -3.47 -15.48 -3.66
N PRO A 154 -4.56 -15.77 -4.41
CA PRO A 154 -4.53 -16.81 -5.44
C PRO A 154 -3.55 -16.48 -6.57
N CYS A 155 -3.46 -15.22 -7.00
CA CYS A 155 -2.52 -14.80 -8.03
C CYS A 155 -1.07 -15.05 -7.60
N VAL A 156 -0.69 -14.64 -6.39
CA VAL A 156 0.66 -14.88 -5.85
C VAL A 156 0.94 -16.37 -5.74
N ARG A 157 0.03 -17.12 -5.12
CA ARG A 157 0.22 -18.55 -4.82
C ARG A 157 0.25 -19.43 -6.07
N TYR A 158 -0.73 -19.27 -6.96
CA TYR A 158 -0.98 -20.25 -8.03
C TYR A 158 -0.47 -19.82 -9.39
N GLU A 159 -0.29 -18.51 -9.62
CA GLU A 159 0.25 -18.01 -10.89
C GLU A 159 1.73 -17.67 -10.75
N ILE A 160 2.08 -16.77 -9.83
CA ILE A 160 3.44 -16.22 -9.77
C ILE A 160 4.42 -17.24 -9.18
N TYR A 161 4.22 -17.66 -7.93
CA TYR A 161 5.19 -18.52 -7.23
C TYR A 161 5.33 -19.87 -7.94
N ARG A 162 4.21 -20.47 -8.33
CA ARG A 162 4.20 -21.77 -9.03
C ARG A 162 4.89 -21.73 -10.40
N SER A 163 4.89 -20.58 -11.07
CA SER A 163 5.55 -20.45 -12.38
C SER A 163 7.07 -20.31 -12.30
N ILE A 164 7.64 -20.20 -11.08
CA ILE A 164 9.06 -19.98 -10.87
C ILE A 164 9.57 -20.98 -9.82
N THR A 165 10.10 -22.11 -10.31
CA THR A 165 10.90 -23.02 -9.48
C THR A 165 12.16 -22.27 -9.01
N PRO A 166 12.57 -22.35 -7.73
CA PRO A 166 12.14 -23.29 -6.68
C PRO A 166 11.21 -22.69 -5.61
N TYR A 167 10.42 -21.66 -5.92
CA TYR A 167 9.68 -20.95 -4.87
C TYR A 167 8.40 -21.69 -4.43
N GLU A 168 8.27 -21.84 -3.11
CA GLU A 168 7.08 -22.41 -2.46
C GLU A 168 6.19 -21.31 -1.87
N TYR A 169 4.90 -21.62 -1.68
CA TYR A 169 3.96 -20.75 -0.99
C TYR A 169 3.53 -21.39 0.33
N PRO A 170 3.72 -20.72 1.49
CA PRO A 170 4.40 -19.44 1.66
C PRO A 170 5.91 -19.55 1.42
N SER A 171 6.52 -18.45 0.94
CA SER A 171 7.98 -18.38 0.81
C SER A 171 8.61 -18.11 2.18
N LYS A 172 9.70 -18.82 2.48
CA LYS A 172 10.52 -18.62 3.68
C LYS A 172 11.22 -17.26 3.69
N GLU A 173 11.64 -16.80 2.51
CA GLU A 173 12.33 -15.52 2.32
C GLU A 173 11.45 -14.53 1.54
N PRO A 174 11.61 -13.21 1.76
CA PRO A 174 10.98 -12.20 0.92
C PRO A 174 11.39 -12.34 -0.56
N LEU A 175 10.41 -12.33 -1.46
CA LEU A 175 10.65 -12.38 -2.91
C LEU A 175 10.51 -11.01 -3.53
N ILE A 176 11.43 -10.66 -4.42
CA ILE A 176 11.54 -9.34 -5.04
C ILE A 176 11.12 -9.39 -6.51
N TRP A 177 10.21 -8.52 -6.88
CA TRP A 177 9.69 -8.36 -8.23
C TRP A 177 10.07 -6.99 -8.76
N HIS A 178 10.85 -6.96 -9.84
CA HIS A 178 11.42 -5.74 -10.40
C HIS A 178 10.53 -5.13 -11.46
N LEU A 179 10.53 -3.79 -11.54
CA LEU A 179 9.87 -3.04 -12.60
C LEU A 179 10.21 -3.61 -13.99
N GLY A 180 9.19 -3.82 -14.82
CA GLY A 180 9.34 -4.29 -16.20
C GLY A 180 9.26 -5.81 -16.37
N THR A 181 9.19 -6.60 -15.31
CA THR A 181 8.90 -8.04 -15.43
C THR A 181 7.40 -8.31 -15.53
N ALA A 182 7.03 -9.46 -16.09
CA ALA A 182 5.62 -9.89 -16.19
C ALA A 182 5.00 -10.09 -14.79
N GLU A 183 5.77 -10.61 -13.84
CA GLU A 183 5.35 -10.82 -12.46
C GLU A 183 5.04 -9.49 -11.76
N PHE A 184 5.88 -8.47 -11.98
CA PHE A 184 5.63 -7.12 -11.46
C PHE A 184 4.33 -6.53 -12.01
N ASP A 185 4.15 -6.54 -13.34
CA ASP A 185 2.93 -6.04 -13.98
C ASP A 185 1.70 -6.86 -13.54
N THR A 186 1.87 -8.15 -13.25
CA THR A 186 0.78 -9.01 -12.75
C THR A 186 0.38 -8.66 -11.32
N LEU A 187 1.35 -8.55 -10.41
CA LEU A 187 1.13 -8.12 -9.02
C LEU A 187 0.46 -6.74 -8.97
N LEU A 188 0.92 -5.81 -9.81
CA LEU A 188 0.36 -4.47 -9.88
C LEU A 188 -1.10 -4.47 -10.39
N GLY A 189 -1.49 -5.48 -11.18
CA GLY A 189 -2.86 -5.67 -11.68
C GLY A 189 -3.85 -6.26 -10.68
N THR A 190 -3.37 -6.84 -9.58
CA THR A 190 -4.21 -7.37 -8.48
C THR A 190 -4.94 -6.26 -7.72
N GLY A 191 -5.92 -6.59 -6.89
CA GLY A 191 -6.67 -5.63 -6.07
C GLY A 191 -5.75 -4.79 -5.18
N ILE A 192 -4.80 -5.44 -4.50
CA ILE A 192 -3.82 -4.77 -3.65
C ILE A 192 -2.84 -3.93 -4.47
N GLY A 193 -2.33 -4.47 -5.58
CA GLY A 193 -1.45 -3.73 -6.49
C GLY A 193 -2.10 -2.47 -7.05
N LYS A 194 -3.36 -2.57 -7.50
CA LYS A 194 -4.13 -1.43 -8.00
C LYS A 194 -4.41 -0.40 -6.90
N MET A 195 -4.68 -0.84 -5.67
CA MET A 195 -4.84 0.09 -4.55
C MET A 195 -3.56 0.88 -4.29
N ALA A 196 -2.40 0.21 -4.27
CA ALA A 196 -1.10 0.86 -4.13
C ALA A 196 -0.81 1.83 -5.29
N ALA A 197 -1.05 1.41 -6.53
CA ALA A 197 -0.85 2.25 -7.71
C ALA A 197 -1.80 3.45 -7.74
N ALA A 198 -3.08 3.26 -7.40
CA ALA A 198 -4.07 4.33 -7.30
C ALA A 198 -3.69 5.33 -6.21
N PHE A 199 -3.12 4.87 -5.09
CA PHE A 199 -2.55 5.75 -4.08
C PHE A 199 -1.41 6.62 -4.63
N ILE A 200 -0.44 6.05 -5.36
CA ILE A 200 0.63 6.86 -5.98
C ILE A 200 0.05 7.89 -6.96
N LEU A 201 -0.89 7.48 -7.79
CA LEU A 201 -1.52 8.35 -8.77
C LEU A 201 -2.35 9.47 -8.11
N CYS A 202 -3.13 9.18 -7.07
CA CYS A 202 -3.94 10.19 -6.40
C CYS A 202 -3.11 11.12 -5.50
N ALA A 203 -1.97 10.65 -4.99
CA ALA A 203 -1.10 11.44 -4.12
C ALA A 203 -0.19 12.39 -4.90
N TYR A 204 0.41 11.92 -6.00
CA TYR A 204 1.43 12.70 -6.73
C TYR A 204 0.99 13.15 -8.12
N GLY A 205 -0.08 12.57 -8.66
CA GLY A 205 -0.40 12.67 -10.08
C GLY A 205 0.53 11.81 -10.95
N ARG A 206 0.27 11.88 -12.26
CA ARG A 206 0.90 11.04 -13.28
C ARG A 206 2.31 11.55 -13.63
N GLY A 207 3.25 10.63 -13.86
CA GLY A 207 4.62 10.96 -14.27
C GLY A 207 5.47 11.65 -13.19
N LYS A 208 5.14 11.46 -11.91
CA LYS A 208 5.84 12.11 -10.78
C LYS A 208 6.55 11.11 -9.87
N LYS A 209 5.83 10.05 -9.50
CA LYS A 209 6.33 8.93 -8.71
C LYS A 209 5.88 7.63 -9.35
N ARG A 210 6.67 6.58 -9.18
CA ARG A 210 6.35 5.22 -9.62
C ARG A 210 6.77 4.20 -8.58
N ILE A 211 6.10 3.04 -8.61
CA ILE A 211 6.54 1.85 -7.91
C ILE A 211 7.68 1.23 -8.74
N ILE A 212 8.83 1.00 -8.13
CA ILE A 212 10.02 0.42 -8.80
C ILE A 212 10.28 -1.03 -8.41
N ARG A 213 9.69 -1.47 -7.30
CA ARG A 213 9.85 -2.82 -6.76
C ARG A 213 8.61 -3.19 -5.97
N ILE A 214 8.19 -4.44 -6.12
CA ILE A 214 7.19 -5.08 -5.27
C ILE A 214 7.89 -6.21 -4.53
N VAL A 215 7.67 -6.35 -3.23
CA VAL A 215 8.18 -7.45 -2.44
C VAL A 215 7.02 -8.20 -1.83
N THR A 216 6.97 -9.52 -1.98
CA THR A 216 6.00 -10.40 -1.33
C THR A 216 6.69 -11.20 -0.24
N PHE A 217 6.11 -11.22 0.96
CA PHE A 217 6.71 -11.90 2.11
C PHE A 217 5.66 -12.40 3.10
N HIS A 218 6.05 -13.32 3.97
CA HIS A 218 5.20 -13.87 5.03
C HIS A 218 5.88 -13.61 6.36
N THR A 219 5.09 -13.27 7.38
CA THR A 219 5.57 -13.14 8.76
C THR A 219 5.21 -14.41 9.52
N GLU A 220 6.11 -14.86 10.41
CA GLU A 220 5.95 -16.10 11.19
C GLU A 220 4.61 -16.17 11.95
N ASP A 221 4.15 -15.02 12.45
CA ASP A 221 2.98 -14.94 13.33
C ASP A 221 1.63 -15.20 12.64
N PHE A 222 1.54 -15.00 11.32
CA PHE A 222 0.22 -14.93 10.67
C PHE A 222 0.09 -15.75 9.39
N TRP A 223 1.17 -16.27 8.79
CA TRP A 223 1.18 -17.00 7.51
C TRP A 223 0.49 -16.27 6.33
N ASN A 224 0.00 -15.05 6.57
CA ASN A 224 -0.69 -14.23 5.62
C ASN A 224 0.34 -13.59 4.69
N LEU A 225 -0.08 -13.41 3.44
CA LEU A 225 0.69 -12.67 2.46
C LEU A 225 0.78 -11.20 2.89
N ASN A 226 1.98 -10.64 2.81
CA ASN A 226 2.22 -9.21 2.94
C ASN A 226 2.93 -8.72 1.68
N MET A 227 2.69 -7.45 1.34
CA MET A 227 3.31 -6.81 0.19
C MET A 227 3.96 -5.50 0.58
N ARG A 228 5.15 -5.24 0.05
CA ARG A 228 5.84 -3.95 0.13
C ARG A 228 6.00 -3.36 -1.27
N PHE A 229 5.71 -2.07 -1.41
CA PHE A 229 5.89 -1.32 -2.64
C PHE A 229 6.94 -0.23 -2.39
N ASP A 230 8.04 -0.29 -3.13
CA ASP A 230 9.09 0.73 -3.05
C ASP A 230 8.86 1.80 -4.13
N ILE A 231 8.91 3.07 -3.72
CA ILE A 231 8.53 4.22 -4.54
C ILE A 231 9.77 5.05 -4.87
N ALA A 232 9.86 5.51 -6.12
CA ALA A 232 10.89 6.45 -6.56
C ALA A 232 10.31 7.54 -7.47
N GLY A 233 11.14 8.55 -7.77
CA GLY A 233 10.84 9.50 -8.85
C GLY A 233 10.79 8.80 -10.21
N VAL A 234 10.05 9.40 -11.14
CA VAL A 234 9.99 8.96 -12.54
C VAL A 234 11.22 9.44 -13.29
#